data_AF-A0A4D8QAD2-F1
#
_entry.id   AF-A0A4D8QAD2-F1
#
_cell.length_a   1.000
_cell.length_b   1.000
_cell.length_c   1.000
_cell.angle_alpha   90.00
_cell.angle_beta   90.00
_cell.angle_gamma   90.00
#
_symmetry.space_group_name_H-M   'P 1'
#
loop_
_entity.id
_entity.type
_entity.pdbx_description
1 polymer ?
#
loop_
_entity_poly.entity_id
_entity_poly.type
_entity_poly.pdbx_seq_one_letter_code
_entity_poly.pdbx_strand_id
1 'polypeptide(L)'
;MAAACTPTIVSVTESRVAGVIALKPEFGYVLAGGDYWTTGFTSRAEAIAAAMAEAGGKPFQTAEVANIPITYPDFAEAADDWLQNEGHLGNWLMDALTGHNADADFEGEFTDACGRVSREPIGAAGRKALGEALRRHGAPELAEKVEAGQTPDEDWGLPDQIHDAIRADRALHSEIEAAVRAWVDEHDLDLEARSLTVEAVEDHPATAGAQHQAEASNAP
;
A
#
# COMPACT_ATOMS: atom_id res chain seq x y z
N MET A 1 -3.27 56.31 -15.67
CA MET A 1 -4.05 55.22 -15.04
C MET A 1 -3.79 53.95 -15.81
N ALA A 2 -3.08 53.00 -15.22
CA ALA A 2 -2.83 51.69 -15.85
C ALA A 2 -3.94 50.73 -15.39
N ALA A 3 -4.62 50.10 -16.34
CA ALA A 3 -5.62 49.06 -16.07
C ALA A 3 -4.91 47.79 -15.61
N ALA A 4 -5.24 47.30 -14.42
CA ALA A 4 -4.76 46.02 -13.92
C ALA A 4 -5.50 44.90 -14.66
N CYS A 5 -4.75 44.05 -15.38
CA CYS A 5 -5.27 42.78 -15.90
C CYS A 5 -5.43 41.81 -14.72
N THR A 6 -6.67 41.55 -14.32
CA THR A 6 -7.00 40.48 -13.38
C THR A 6 -6.87 39.13 -14.09
N PRO A 7 -6.18 38.13 -13.53
CA PRO A 7 -6.11 36.81 -14.13
C PRO A 7 -7.48 36.12 -14.10
N THR A 8 -7.92 35.64 -15.26
CA THR A 8 -9.13 34.82 -15.40
C THR A 8 -8.83 33.43 -14.82
N ILE A 9 -9.42 33.12 -13.67
CA ILE A 9 -9.42 31.75 -13.12
C ILE A 9 -10.43 30.94 -13.94
N VAL A 10 -9.92 30.06 -14.82
CA VAL A 10 -10.74 29.05 -15.48
C VAL A 10 -10.98 27.95 -14.46
N SER A 11 -12.20 27.87 -13.92
CA SER A 11 -12.60 26.77 -13.05
C SER A 11 -12.85 25.53 -13.92
N VAL A 12 -11.87 24.62 -13.96
CA VAL A 12 -12.08 23.28 -14.53
C VAL A 12 -13.00 22.55 -13.55
N THR A 13 -14.22 22.25 -14.00
CA THR A 13 -15.16 21.43 -13.23
C THR A 13 -14.76 19.99 -13.47
N GLU A 14 -13.96 19.42 -12.56
CA GLU A 14 -13.71 17.99 -12.58
C GLU A 14 -15.01 17.23 -12.31
N SER A 15 -15.42 16.46 -13.30
CA SER A 15 -16.50 15.49 -13.20
C SER A 15 -16.02 14.34 -12.32
N ARG A 16 -16.21 14.45 -11.00
CA ARG A 16 -15.87 13.39 -10.06
C ARG A 16 -16.80 12.20 -10.25
N VAL A 17 -16.23 11.09 -10.68
CA VAL A 17 -16.83 9.75 -10.54
C VAL A 17 -17.16 9.54 -9.06
N ALA A 18 -18.39 9.09 -8.78
CA ALA A 18 -18.83 8.83 -7.42
C ALA A 18 -17.95 7.74 -6.79
N GLY A 19 -17.11 8.11 -5.82
CA GLY A 19 -16.26 7.16 -5.07
C GLY A 19 -14.95 7.73 -4.54
N VAL A 20 -14.38 8.76 -5.18
CA VAL A 20 -13.12 9.36 -4.69
C VAL A 20 -13.45 10.40 -3.63
N ILE A 21 -13.29 10.03 -2.35
CA ILE A 21 -13.18 11.02 -1.28
C ILE A 21 -11.95 11.86 -1.63
N ALA A 22 -12.16 13.12 -2.03
CA ALA A 22 -11.05 14.06 -2.10
C ALA A 22 -10.56 14.30 -0.66
N LEU A 23 -9.56 13.52 -0.26
CA LEU A 23 -8.91 13.66 1.03
C LEU A 23 -8.22 15.04 1.03
N LYS A 24 -8.28 15.73 2.17
CA LYS A 24 -7.56 17.01 2.30
C LYS A 24 -6.08 16.71 2.09
N PRO A 25 -5.34 17.56 1.36
CA PRO A 25 -3.90 17.37 1.22
C PRO A 25 -3.27 17.38 2.62
N GLU A 26 -2.57 16.30 2.95
CA GLU A 26 -1.64 16.26 4.07
C GLU A 26 -0.29 16.79 3.58
N PHE A 27 0.62 17.06 4.51
CA PHE A 27 1.97 17.47 4.17
C PHE A 27 2.97 16.56 4.87
N GLY A 28 4.16 16.45 4.28
CA GLY A 28 5.26 15.68 4.83
C GLY A 28 6.62 16.31 4.57
N TYR A 29 7.66 15.74 5.19
CA TYR A 29 9.06 16.03 4.87
C TYR A 29 9.91 14.77 4.82
N VAL A 30 11.02 14.84 4.08
CA VAL A 30 12.09 13.83 4.12
C VAL A 30 13.42 14.54 4.31
N LEU A 31 14.27 14.01 5.20
CA LEU A 31 15.61 14.54 5.45
C LEU A 31 16.58 14.06 4.37
N ALA A 32 17.60 14.85 4.05
CA ALA A 32 18.64 14.42 3.13
C ALA A 32 19.31 13.11 3.62
N GLY A 33 19.21 12.06 2.79
CA GLY A 33 19.69 10.71 3.11
C GLY A 33 18.72 9.86 3.95
N GLY A 34 17.48 10.31 4.14
CA GLY A 34 16.39 9.50 4.67
C GLY A 34 15.68 8.74 3.55
N ASP A 35 15.21 7.54 3.87
CA ASP A 35 14.54 6.64 2.91
C ASP A 35 13.01 6.82 2.89
N TYR A 36 12.44 7.56 3.85
CA TYR A 36 10.98 7.66 4.06
C TYR A 36 10.52 9.08 4.41
N TRP A 37 9.31 9.42 3.95
CA TRP A 37 8.62 10.67 4.29
C TRP A 37 7.99 10.59 5.68
N THR A 38 8.23 11.62 6.49
CA THR A 38 7.45 11.88 7.71
C THR A 38 6.21 12.67 7.34
N THR A 39 5.01 12.14 7.61
CA THR A 39 3.72 12.67 7.14
C THR A 39 2.77 13.01 8.29
N GLY A 40 1.53 13.41 7.99
CA GLY A 40 0.49 13.71 8.99
C GLY A 40 0.41 15.19 9.40
N PHE A 41 1.10 16.08 8.68
CA PHE A 41 1.04 17.51 8.94
C PHE A 41 -0.16 18.16 8.25
N THR A 42 -0.84 19.08 8.95
CA THR A 42 -2.05 19.74 8.44
C THR A 42 -1.75 20.92 7.52
N SER A 43 -0.49 21.34 7.45
CA SER A 43 -0.02 22.38 6.54
C SER A 43 1.47 22.23 6.22
N ARG A 44 1.88 22.75 5.06
CA ARG A 44 3.29 22.81 4.67
C ARG A 44 4.18 23.50 5.70
N ALA A 45 3.68 24.58 6.30
CA ALA A 45 4.43 25.33 7.31
C ALA A 45 4.72 24.49 8.57
N GLU A 46 3.79 23.60 8.94
CA GLU A 46 3.95 22.67 10.05
C GLU A 46 5.02 21.62 9.72
N ALA A 47 4.96 21.04 8.51
CA ALA A 47 5.98 20.10 8.02
C ALA A 47 7.37 20.74 7.96
N ILE A 48 7.49 21.97 7.46
CA ILE A 48 8.76 22.72 7.42
C ILE A 48 9.29 22.95 8.85
N ALA A 49 8.44 23.39 9.78
CA ALA A 49 8.87 23.65 11.14
C ALA A 49 9.38 22.38 11.85
N ALA A 50 8.70 21.25 11.64
CA ALA A 50 9.13 19.94 12.14
C ALA A 50 10.45 19.51 11.50
N ALA A 51 10.56 19.58 10.18
CA ALA A 51 11.77 19.25 9.44
C ALA A 51 12.97 20.10 9.90
N MET A 52 12.79 21.41 10.10
CA MET A 52 13.86 22.29 10.59
C MET A 52 14.32 21.93 12.01
N ALA A 53 13.39 21.52 12.88
CA ALA A 53 13.72 21.10 14.23
C ALA A 53 14.53 19.79 14.25
N GLU A 54 14.20 18.86 13.35
CA GLU A 54 14.84 17.54 13.29
C GLU A 54 16.12 17.52 12.44
N ALA A 55 16.14 18.23 11.31
CA ALA A 55 17.25 18.23 10.37
C ALA A 55 18.55 18.78 10.98
N GLY A 56 18.47 19.58 12.04
CA GLY A 56 19.64 20.19 12.68
C GLY A 56 20.47 21.02 11.70
N GLY A 57 19.82 21.62 10.68
CA GLY A 57 20.45 22.41 9.63
C GLY A 57 20.87 21.64 8.37
N LYS A 58 20.65 20.32 8.31
CA LYS A 58 20.79 19.52 7.08
C LYS A 58 19.72 19.89 6.04
N PRO A 59 19.93 19.61 4.74
CA PRO A 59 18.89 19.77 3.75
C PRO A 59 17.73 18.81 3.99
N PHE A 60 16.54 19.20 3.56
CA PHE A 60 15.33 18.38 3.60
C PHE A 60 14.40 18.77 2.44
N GLN A 61 13.42 17.93 2.15
CA GLN A 61 12.36 18.22 1.18
C GLN A 61 11.03 18.23 1.91
N THR A 62 10.08 19.03 1.42
CA THR A 62 8.68 19.02 1.88
C THR A 62 7.73 18.84 0.70
N ALA A 63 6.60 18.19 0.89
CA ALA A 63 5.63 17.94 -0.17
C ALA A 63 4.19 17.93 0.34
N GLU A 64 3.26 18.04 -0.60
CA GLU A 64 1.88 17.60 -0.41
C GLU A 64 1.83 16.09 -0.54
N VAL A 65 1.02 15.48 0.31
CA VAL A 65 0.87 14.04 0.45
C VAL A 65 -0.61 13.73 0.39
N ALA A 66 -1.04 12.91 -0.57
CA ALA A 66 -2.40 12.41 -0.58
C ALA A 66 -2.47 11.04 0.09
N ASN A 67 -3.40 10.93 1.04
CA ASN A 67 -3.77 9.63 1.59
C ASN A 67 -4.67 8.97 0.54
N ILE A 68 -4.25 7.86 -0.05
CA ILE A 68 -5.13 7.06 -0.89
C ILE A 68 -5.44 5.78 -0.10
N PRO A 69 -6.72 5.48 0.17
CA PRO A 69 -7.07 4.30 0.95
C PRO A 69 -6.73 3.03 0.17
N ILE A 70 -6.17 2.02 0.86
CA ILE A 70 -5.99 0.70 0.29
C ILE A 70 -7.37 0.11 -0.02
N THR A 71 -7.50 -0.37 -1.25
CA THR A 71 -8.67 -1.12 -1.71
C THR A 71 -8.37 -2.61 -1.67
N TYR A 72 -9.36 -3.42 -1.32
CA TYR A 72 -9.19 -4.85 -1.08
C TYR A 72 -9.88 -5.63 -2.21
N PRO A 73 -9.17 -6.52 -2.91
CA PRO A 73 -9.74 -7.30 -4.01
C PRO A 73 -10.69 -8.38 -3.49
N ASP A 74 -11.33 -9.10 -4.41
CA ASP A 74 -12.02 -10.34 -4.05
C ASP A 74 -11.01 -11.45 -3.72
N PHE A 75 -10.73 -11.63 -2.42
CA PHE A 75 -9.79 -12.66 -1.98
C PHE A 75 -10.29 -14.09 -2.16
N ALA A 76 -11.61 -14.32 -2.33
CA ALA A 76 -12.09 -15.65 -2.65
C ALA A 76 -11.69 -16.03 -4.09
N GLU A 77 -11.75 -15.08 -5.02
CA GLU A 77 -11.26 -15.24 -6.39
C GLU A 77 -9.75 -15.49 -6.41
N ALA A 78 -8.96 -14.68 -5.69
CA ALA A 78 -7.51 -14.87 -5.61
C ALA A 78 -7.11 -16.22 -4.99
N ALA A 79 -7.84 -16.69 -3.97
CA ALA A 79 -7.59 -17.99 -3.36
C ALA A 79 -7.99 -19.17 -4.28
N ASP A 80 -9.04 -19.01 -5.08
CA ASP A 80 -9.43 -19.99 -6.09
C ASP A 80 -8.41 -20.06 -7.24
N ASP A 81 -7.97 -18.89 -7.71
CA ASP A 81 -6.96 -18.81 -8.77
C ASP A 81 -5.64 -19.44 -8.30
N TRP A 82 -5.28 -19.29 -7.02
CA TRP A 82 -4.16 -20.04 -6.45
C TRP A 82 -4.33 -21.55 -6.60
N LEU A 83 -5.52 -22.14 -6.41
CA LEU A 83 -5.71 -23.60 -6.57
C LEU A 83 -5.39 -24.12 -7.98
N GLN A 84 -5.42 -23.24 -8.99
CA GLN A 84 -5.14 -23.57 -10.38
C GLN A 84 -3.69 -23.26 -10.77
N ASN A 85 -2.93 -22.60 -9.89
CA ASN A 85 -1.59 -22.12 -10.16
C ASN A 85 -0.60 -22.61 -9.11
N GLU A 86 0.69 -22.69 -9.48
CA GLU A 86 1.73 -23.09 -8.54
C GLU A 86 2.10 -21.94 -7.58
N GLY A 87 2.70 -22.29 -6.45
CA GLY A 87 3.34 -21.35 -5.54
C GLY A 87 2.68 -21.24 -4.16
N HIS A 88 3.10 -20.22 -3.40
CA HIS A 88 2.66 -19.99 -2.03
C HIS A 88 1.41 -19.10 -1.99
N LEU A 89 0.35 -19.55 -1.31
CA LEU A 89 -0.90 -18.80 -1.18
C LEU A 89 -0.69 -17.38 -0.62
N GLY A 90 0.19 -17.22 0.37
CA GLY A 90 0.49 -15.89 0.93
C GLY A 90 1.10 -14.93 -0.10
N ASN A 91 1.83 -15.42 -1.10
CA ASN A 91 2.32 -14.58 -2.19
C ASN A 91 1.18 -14.22 -3.14
N TRP A 92 0.37 -15.20 -3.53
CA TRP A 92 -0.79 -14.97 -4.41
C TRP A 92 -1.77 -13.94 -3.86
N LEU A 93 -2.09 -14.01 -2.57
CA LEU A 93 -2.97 -13.04 -1.92
C LEU A 93 -2.36 -11.64 -1.89
N MET A 94 -1.03 -11.53 -1.75
CA MET A 94 -0.33 -10.24 -1.78
C MET A 94 -0.19 -9.69 -3.18
N ASP A 95 0.08 -10.52 -4.18
CA ASP A 95 0.15 -10.10 -5.57
C ASP A 95 -1.24 -9.62 -6.05
N ALA A 96 -2.32 -10.26 -5.58
CA ALA A 96 -3.68 -9.77 -5.80
C ALA A 96 -3.93 -8.42 -5.11
N LEU A 97 -3.48 -8.24 -3.86
CA LEU A 97 -3.64 -6.97 -3.14
C LEU A 97 -2.85 -5.83 -3.81
N THR A 98 -1.57 -6.04 -4.10
CA THR A 98 -0.72 -5.01 -4.72
C THR A 98 -1.15 -4.74 -6.15
N GLY A 99 -1.49 -5.77 -6.92
CA GLY A 99 -2.05 -5.63 -8.27
C GLY A 99 -3.37 -4.86 -8.31
N HIS A 100 -4.24 -5.04 -7.31
CA HIS A 100 -5.49 -4.28 -7.22
C HIS A 100 -5.28 -2.79 -6.91
N ASN A 101 -4.18 -2.46 -6.25
CA ASN A 101 -3.83 -1.07 -5.91
C ASN A 101 -2.80 -0.48 -6.87
N ALA A 102 -2.26 -1.26 -7.81
CA ALA A 102 -1.22 -0.84 -8.76
C ALA A 102 -1.60 0.41 -9.57
N ASP A 103 -2.85 0.47 -10.04
CA ASP A 103 -3.38 1.56 -10.88
C ASP A 103 -3.59 2.89 -10.13
N ALA A 104 -3.52 2.92 -8.80
CA ALA A 104 -3.82 4.10 -7.98
C ALA A 104 -2.56 4.86 -7.53
N ASP A 105 -1.57 4.97 -8.42
CA ASP A 105 -0.27 5.62 -8.20
C ASP A 105 0.63 4.96 -7.13
N PHE A 106 0.30 3.73 -6.70
CA PHE A 106 1.02 3.00 -5.64
C PHE A 106 2.16 2.10 -6.13
N GLU A 107 2.31 1.94 -7.45
CA GLU A 107 2.75 0.69 -8.09
C GLU A 107 4.09 0.09 -7.58
N GLY A 108 5.03 0.95 -7.15
CA GLY A 108 6.32 0.54 -6.60
C GLY A 108 6.37 0.42 -5.08
N GLU A 109 6.07 1.49 -4.34
CA GLU A 109 6.42 1.55 -2.91
C GLU A 109 5.50 0.72 -2.03
N PHE A 110 4.21 0.60 -2.38
CA PHE A 110 3.30 -0.28 -1.62
C PHE A 110 3.69 -1.76 -1.81
N THR A 111 4.02 -2.14 -3.05
CA THR A 111 4.53 -3.47 -3.37
C THR A 111 5.84 -3.75 -2.62
N ASP A 112 6.76 -2.80 -2.60
CA ASP A 112 8.02 -2.90 -1.86
C ASP A 112 7.79 -2.99 -0.35
N ALA A 113 6.89 -2.19 0.21
CA ALA A 113 6.53 -2.21 1.63
C ALA A 113 5.96 -3.58 2.04
N CYS A 114 5.04 -4.13 1.22
CA CYS A 114 4.55 -5.49 1.41
C CYS A 114 5.64 -6.56 1.24
N GLY A 115 6.67 -6.30 0.43
CA GLY A 115 7.83 -7.17 0.25
C GLY A 115 8.80 -7.19 1.45
N ARG A 116 8.81 -6.14 2.28
CA ARG A 116 9.67 -6.06 3.49
C ARG A 116 9.13 -6.87 4.66
N VAL A 117 7.86 -7.25 4.62
CA VAL A 117 7.14 -7.88 5.73
C VAL A 117 6.85 -9.34 5.42
N SER A 118 6.92 -10.21 6.44
CA SER A 118 6.60 -11.63 6.28
C SER A 118 5.13 -11.82 5.89
N ARG A 119 4.89 -12.58 4.82
CA ARG A 119 3.56 -12.91 4.28
C ARG A 119 2.98 -14.20 4.87
N GLU A 120 3.75 -14.91 5.69
CA GLU A 120 3.33 -16.20 6.27
C GLU A 120 2.09 -16.10 7.17
N PRO A 121 1.88 -15.03 7.98
CA PRO A 121 0.64 -14.89 8.75
C PRO A 121 -0.61 -14.89 7.87
N ILE A 122 -0.57 -14.17 6.74
CA ILE A 122 -1.65 -14.16 5.75
C ILE A 122 -1.75 -15.51 5.05
N GLY A 123 -0.62 -16.11 4.67
CA GLY A 123 -0.61 -17.45 4.07
C GLY A 123 -1.27 -18.49 4.98
N ALA A 124 -0.97 -18.49 6.28
CA ALA A 124 -1.56 -19.40 7.25
C ALA A 124 -3.07 -19.15 7.45
N ALA A 125 -3.48 -17.88 7.55
CA ALA A 125 -4.89 -17.53 7.65
C ALA A 125 -5.67 -17.92 6.39
N GLY A 126 -5.10 -17.64 5.21
CA GLY A 126 -5.67 -18.01 3.91
C GLY A 126 -5.81 -19.51 3.75
N ARG A 127 -4.78 -20.30 4.11
CA ARG A 127 -4.86 -21.78 4.02
C ARG A 127 -5.93 -22.34 4.94
N LYS A 128 -6.07 -21.79 6.15
CA LYS A 128 -7.13 -22.18 7.08
C LYS A 128 -8.52 -21.84 6.50
N ALA A 129 -8.74 -20.60 6.09
CA ALA A 129 -10.03 -20.16 5.54
C ALA A 129 -10.41 -20.95 4.28
N LEU A 130 -9.45 -21.17 3.38
CA LEU A 130 -9.63 -21.96 2.17
C LEU A 130 -9.90 -23.44 2.47
N GLY A 131 -9.20 -24.03 3.45
CA GLY A 131 -9.49 -25.38 3.93
C GLY A 131 -10.90 -25.52 4.48
N GLU A 132 -11.37 -24.54 5.26
CA GLU A 132 -12.76 -24.50 5.73
C GLU A 132 -13.75 -24.38 4.57
N ALA A 133 -13.48 -23.54 3.57
CA ALA A 133 -14.30 -23.39 2.36
C ALA A 133 -14.36 -24.68 1.54
N LEU A 134 -13.22 -25.33 1.28
CA LEU A 134 -13.14 -26.60 0.59
C LEU A 134 -13.97 -27.69 1.29
N ARG A 135 -13.96 -27.75 2.63
CA ARG A 135 -14.84 -28.66 3.38
C ARG A 135 -16.32 -28.33 3.19
N ARG A 136 -16.70 -27.05 3.24
CA ARG A 136 -18.09 -26.61 3.00
C ARG A 136 -18.60 -27.05 1.63
N HIS A 137 -17.73 -27.04 0.63
CA HIS A 137 -18.07 -27.34 -0.77
C HIS A 137 -17.75 -28.79 -1.21
N GLY A 138 -17.39 -29.67 -0.27
CA GLY A 138 -17.28 -31.11 -0.52
C GLY A 138 -15.91 -31.62 -0.99
N ALA A 139 -14.84 -30.87 -0.75
CA ALA A 139 -13.46 -31.25 -1.03
C ALA A 139 -12.58 -31.40 0.24
N PRO A 140 -12.94 -32.27 1.21
CA PRO A 140 -12.26 -32.36 2.50
C PRO A 140 -10.82 -32.89 2.41
N GLU A 141 -10.52 -33.78 1.46
CA GLU A 141 -9.15 -34.30 1.28
C GLU A 141 -8.20 -33.20 0.80
N LEU A 142 -8.69 -32.33 -0.07
CA LEU A 142 -7.92 -31.17 -0.53
C LEU A 142 -7.76 -30.13 0.58
N ALA A 143 -8.80 -29.92 1.39
CA ALA A 143 -8.71 -29.04 2.55
C ALA A 143 -7.57 -29.43 3.50
N GLU A 144 -7.38 -30.72 3.76
CA GLU A 144 -6.28 -31.22 4.59
C GLU A 144 -4.90 -30.92 3.97
N LYS A 145 -4.76 -31.07 2.65
CA LYS A 145 -3.51 -30.72 1.94
C LYS A 145 -3.21 -29.22 2.02
N VAL A 146 -4.22 -28.39 1.77
CA VAL A 146 -4.11 -26.92 1.83
C VAL A 146 -3.68 -26.48 3.24
N GLU A 147 -4.35 -26.97 4.28
CA GLU A 147 -4.01 -26.60 5.66
C GLU A 147 -2.65 -27.10 6.12
N ALA A 148 -2.18 -28.23 5.56
CA ALA A 148 -0.84 -28.74 5.78
C ALA A 148 0.26 -27.92 5.09
N GLY A 149 -0.09 -26.86 4.34
CA GLY A 149 0.89 -26.01 3.66
C GLY A 149 1.39 -26.57 2.34
N GLN A 150 0.72 -27.59 1.79
CA GLN A 150 1.06 -28.11 0.48
C GLN A 150 0.67 -27.10 -0.61
N THR A 151 1.38 -27.14 -1.73
CA THR A 151 1.10 -26.29 -2.90
C THR A 151 0.35 -27.11 -3.96
N PRO A 152 -0.47 -26.46 -4.80
CA PRO A 152 -1.18 -27.13 -5.87
C PRO A 152 -0.23 -27.84 -6.82
N ASP A 153 -0.66 -29.00 -7.29
CA ASP A 153 0.00 -29.82 -8.29
C ASP A 153 -1.05 -30.39 -9.26
N GLU A 154 -0.60 -31.09 -10.31
CA GLU A 154 -1.47 -31.65 -11.35
C GLU A 154 -2.54 -32.63 -10.80
N ASP A 155 -2.35 -33.18 -9.58
CA ASP A 155 -3.22 -34.18 -8.97
C ASP A 155 -4.31 -33.57 -8.06
N TRP A 156 -4.35 -32.24 -7.88
CA TRP A 156 -5.33 -31.56 -7.03
C TRP A 156 -6.70 -31.35 -7.67
N GLY A 157 -6.83 -31.69 -8.96
CA GLY A 157 -7.97 -31.39 -9.83
C GLY A 157 -9.32 -31.31 -9.13
N LEU A 158 -9.91 -30.10 -9.14
CA LEU A 158 -11.25 -29.84 -8.65
C LEU A 158 -12.22 -29.71 -9.83
N PRO A 159 -13.48 -30.17 -9.69
CA PRO A 159 -14.52 -29.85 -10.66
C PRO A 159 -14.79 -28.34 -10.71
N ASP A 160 -15.09 -27.79 -11.90
CA ASP A 160 -15.46 -26.37 -12.10
C ASP A 160 -16.54 -25.89 -11.12
N GLN A 161 -17.50 -26.76 -10.78
CA GLN A 161 -18.55 -26.45 -9.80
C GLN A 161 -18.00 -26.09 -8.42
N ILE A 162 -16.90 -26.72 -7.99
CA ILE A 162 -16.25 -26.40 -6.72
C ILE A 162 -15.49 -25.07 -6.84
N HIS A 163 -14.78 -24.84 -7.95
CA HIS A 163 -14.14 -23.55 -8.22
C HIS A 163 -15.15 -22.38 -8.16
N ASP A 164 -16.27 -22.51 -8.87
CA ASP A 164 -17.35 -21.51 -8.85
C ASP A 164 -17.93 -21.30 -7.45
N ALA A 165 -18.05 -22.37 -6.65
CA ALA A 165 -18.54 -22.29 -5.29
C ALA A 165 -17.53 -21.63 -4.33
N ILE A 166 -16.24 -21.86 -4.52
CA ILE A 166 -15.15 -21.23 -3.77
C ILE A 166 -15.09 -19.73 -4.09
N ARG A 167 -15.09 -19.35 -5.37
CA ARG A 167 -15.13 -17.93 -5.79
C ARG A 167 -16.34 -17.18 -5.24
N ALA A 168 -17.48 -17.85 -5.11
CA ALA A 168 -18.69 -17.27 -4.54
C ALA A 168 -18.77 -17.32 -3.00
N ASP A 169 -17.79 -17.92 -2.31
CA ASP A 169 -17.81 -18.11 -0.86
C ASP A 169 -17.48 -16.80 -0.12
N ARG A 170 -18.54 -16.14 0.36
CA ARG A 170 -18.42 -14.89 1.13
C ARG A 170 -17.69 -15.04 2.47
N ALA A 171 -17.74 -16.22 3.09
CA ALA A 171 -17.05 -16.45 4.35
C ALA A 171 -15.55 -16.54 4.11
N LEU A 172 -15.14 -17.25 3.05
CA LEU A 172 -13.74 -17.29 2.60
C LEU A 172 -13.20 -15.88 2.34
N HIS A 173 -13.92 -15.09 1.53
CA HIS A 173 -13.56 -13.70 1.25
C HIS A 173 -13.37 -12.89 2.54
N SER A 174 -14.39 -12.89 3.42
CA SER A 174 -14.39 -12.06 4.64
C SER A 174 -13.30 -12.46 5.63
N GLU A 175 -13.00 -13.74 5.76
CA GLU A 175 -11.97 -14.24 6.67
C GLU A 175 -10.56 -13.88 6.18
N ILE A 176 -10.30 -14.01 4.88
CA ILE A 176 -9.02 -13.60 4.29
C ILE A 176 -8.89 -12.08 4.36
N GLU A 177 -9.92 -11.33 3.97
CA GLU A 177 -9.90 -9.88 4.03
C GLU A 177 -9.61 -9.38 5.45
N ALA A 178 -10.26 -9.96 6.47
CA ALA A 178 -10.01 -9.59 7.86
C ALA A 178 -8.56 -9.86 8.29
N ALA A 179 -7.98 -10.99 7.86
CA ALA A 179 -6.59 -11.31 8.15
C ALA A 179 -5.61 -10.37 7.44
N VAL A 180 -5.87 -10.04 6.16
CA VAL A 180 -5.06 -9.11 5.39
C VAL A 180 -5.14 -7.70 5.96
N ARG A 181 -6.34 -7.23 6.33
CA ARG A 181 -6.52 -5.93 7.01
C ARG A 181 -5.74 -5.86 8.31
N ALA A 182 -5.86 -6.88 9.17
CA ALA A 182 -5.12 -6.92 10.43
C ALA A 182 -3.61 -6.90 10.21
N TRP A 183 -3.11 -7.58 9.17
CA TRP A 183 -1.69 -7.56 8.81
C TRP A 183 -1.24 -6.20 8.27
N VAL A 184 -2.04 -5.56 7.41
CA VAL A 184 -1.78 -4.18 6.92
C VAL A 184 -1.70 -3.21 8.10
N ASP A 185 -2.66 -3.30 9.03
CA ASP A 185 -2.73 -2.44 10.21
C ASP A 185 -1.55 -2.70 11.18
N GLU A 186 -1.20 -3.96 11.44
CA GLU A 186 -0.10 -4.34 12.34
C GLU A 186 1.26 -3.81 11.87
N HIS A 187 1.43 -3.68 10.55
CA HIS A 187 2.67 -3.27 9.92
C HIS A 187 2.64 -1.82 9.42
N ASP A 188 1.63 -1.05 9.80
CA ASP A 188 1.48 0.36 9.41
C ASP A 188 1.59 0.56 7.88
N LEU A 189 1.19 -0.45 7.08
CA LEU A 189 1.39 -0.41 5.63
C LEU A 189 0.50 0.64 4.97
N ASP A 190 -0.59 1.05 5.62
CA ASP A 190 -1.37 2.22 5.23
C ASP A 190 -0.56 3.52 5.29
N LEU A 191 0.39 3.68 6.21
CA LEU A 191 1.24 4.87 6.32
C LEU A 191 2.34 4.89 5.26
N GLU A 192 2.90 3.72 4.96
CA GLU A 192 3.82 3.54 3.84
C GLU A 192 3.09 3.82 2.50
N ALA A 193 1.85 3.32 2.37
CA ALA A 193 0.99 3.59 1.22
C ALA A 193 0.60 5.07 1.10
N ARG A 194 0.50 5.81 2.21
CA ARG A 194 0.22 7.26 2.24
C ARG A 194 1.33 8.11 1.64
N SER A 195 2.56 7.63 1.59
CA SER A 195 3.71 8.44 1.15
C SER A 195 3.83 8.57 -0.38
N LEU A 196 2.92 7.93 -1.13
CA LEU A 196 3.10 7.61 -2.55
C LEU A 196 2.70 8.70 -3.55
N THR A 197 1.83 9.65 -3.18
CA THR A 197 1.50 10.79 -4.05
C THR A 197 2.14 12.06 -3.51
N VAL A 198 3.44 12.15 -3.76
CA VAL A 198 4.25 13.33 -3.44
C VAL A 198 4.04 14.36 -4.54
N GLU A 199 3.22 15.37 -4.27
CA GLU A 199 3.04 16.51 -5.17
C GLU A 199 3.69 17.78 -4.60
N ALA A 200 3.98 18.73 -5.49
CA ALA A 200 4.52 20.04 -5.12
C ALA A 200 5.76 19.95 -4.19
N VAL A 201 6.72 19.08 -4.53
CA VAL A 201 7.99 18.95 -3.80
C VAL A 201 8.73 20.29 -3.75
N GLU A 202 9.19 20.64 -2.56
CA GLU A 202 9.99 21.82 -2.28
C GLU A 202 11.28 21.43 -1.58
N ASP A 203 12.41 21.80 -2.18
CA ASP A 203 13.75 21.58 -1.64
C ASP A 203 14.15 22.69 -0.67
N HIS A 204 14.58 22.29 0.53
CA HIS A 204 15.11 23.19 1.55
C HIS A 204 16.62 22.92 1.71
N PRO A 205 17.50 23.81 1.23
CA PRO A 205 18.94 23.62 1.33
C PRO A 205 19.43 23.75 2.77
N ALA A 206 20.60 23.19 3.05
CA ALA A 206 21.26 23.32 4.35
C ALA A 206 21.42 24.79 4.77
N THR A 207 21.20 25.08 6.04
CA THR A 207 21.46 26.41 6.59
C THR A 207 22.97 26.70 6.57
N ALA A 208 23.36 27.96 6.35
CA ALA A 208 24.76 28.37 6.13
C ALA A 208 25.75 27.91 7.24
N GLY A 209 25.27 27.68 8.48
CA GLY A 209 26.09 27.15 9.57
C GLY A 209 26.47 25.66 9.42
N ALA A 210 25.65 24.86 8.73
CA ALA A 210 25.88 23.44 8.47
C ALA A 210 26.71 23.20 7.19
N GLN A 211 26.63 24.08 6.20
CA GLN A 211 27.44 24.03 4.97
C GLN A 211 28.95 24.11 5.28
N HIS A 212 29.34 24.97 6.23
CA HIS A 212 30.73 25.10 6.66
C HIS A 212 31.28 23.87 7.41
N GLN A 213 30.45 23.04 8.05
CA GLN A 213 30.90 21.79 8.70
C GLN A 213 31.04 20.64 7.70
N ALA A 214 30.14 20.53 6.72
CA ALA A 214 30.21 19.51 5.67
C ALA A 214 31.43 19.71 4.74
N GLU A 215 31.78 20.96 4.43
CA GLU A 215 33.00 21.28 3.67
C GLU A 215 34.27 21.09 4.51
N ALA A 216 34.23 21.33 5.83
CA ALA A 216 35.38 21.12 6.71
C ALA A 216 35.67 19.64 7.00
N SER A 217 34.66 18.77 6.99
CA SER A 217 34.83 17.31 7.17
C SER A 217 35.24 16.56 5.90
N ASN A 218 35.15 17.19 4.72
CA ASN A 218 35.62 16.66 3.43
C ASN A 218 36.91 17.35 2.92
N ALA A 219 37.52 18.23 3.71
CA ALA A 219 38.86 18.72 3.43
C ALA A 219 39.89 17.60 3.75
N PRO A 220 40.82 17.28 2.83
CA PRO A 220 41.78 16.18 2.96
C PRO A 220 42.77 16.36 4.11
#